data_AF-A0A388K1S9-F1
#
_entry.id   AF-A0A388K1S9-F1
#
_cell.length_a   1.000
_cell.length_b   1.000
_cell.length_c   1.000
_cell.angle_alpha   90.00
_cell.angle_beta   90.00
_cell.angle_gamma   90.00
#
_symmetry.space_group_name_H-M   'P 1'
#
loop_
_entity.id
_entity.type
_entity.pdbx_description
1 polymer ?
#
loop_
_entity_poly.entity_id
_entity_poly.type
_entity_poly.pdbx_seq_one_letter_code
_entity_poly.pdbx_strand_id
1 'polypeptide(L)'
;MRKDLNMQFTIQVGDLEDRLVERMYQVVAPVLPPNRERGKNKVMYASDSDEALSARIEGSDTSVTQKLNTKTERLCISEKRKRGAEPVFEEPSPPMELPAKRTPKRGILKPVKLTRRLTRSKSKKAGGGLTPTTNKKNIATPISKRRTPTHSPTCPSAAVLTPSAKGTLARLHYRNEVLKELKTLDATELQCICREEGLHYDKKIDAIFDVADHRTERTFGGSSAGNVEVIKVDAFEDLGGDESVEPAAGGDV
;
A
#
# COMPACT_ATOMS: atom_id res chain seq x y z
N MET A 1 -7.49 36.19 -24.98
CA MET A 1 -6.57 35.34 -25.75
C MET A 1 -5.85 34.32 -24.86
N ARG A 2 -4.71 34.62 -24.20
CA ARG A 2 -3.98 33.57 -23.42
C ARG A 2 -4.78 32.95 -22.27
N LYS A 3 -5.59 33.75 -21.56
CA LYS A 3 -6.41 33.26 -20.43
C LYS A 3 -7.55 32.33 -20.87
N ASP A 4 -8.10 32.54 -22.07
CA ASP A 4 -9.21 31.75 -22.60
C ASP A 4 -8.73 30.35 -23.02
N LEU A 5 -7.54 30.28 -23.63
CA LEU A 5 -6.89 29.00 -23.96
C LEU A 5 -6.56 28.18 -22.70
N ASN A 6 -6.04 28.83 -21.65
CA ASN A 6 -5.75 28.15 -20.39
C ASN A 6 -7.02 27.61 -19.71
N MET A 7 -8.12 28.37 -19.77
CA MET A 7 -9.40 27.92 -19.23
C MET A 7 -9.95 26.72 -20.00
N GLN A 8 -9.90 26.75 -21.34
CA GLN A 8 -10.31 25.61 -22.18
C GLN A 8 -9.48 24.35 -21.88
N PHE A 9 -8.16 24.50 -21.74
CA PHE A 9 -7.28 23.38 -21.39
C PHE A 9 -7.65 22.80 -20.02
N THR A 10 -7.91 23.65 -19.03
CA THR A 10 -8.26 23.21 -17.67
C THR A 10 -9.57 22.43 -17.65
N ILE A 11 -10.58 22.85 -18.44
CA ILE A 11 -11.84 22.13 -18.57
C ILE A 11 -11.62 20.75 -19.22
N GLN A 12 -10.85 20.70 -20.31
CA GLN A 12 -10.58 19.43 -21.00
C GLN A 12 -9.82 18.43 -20.14
N VAL A 13 -8.87 18.90 -19.32
CA VAL A 13 -8.13 18.03 -18.38
C VAL A 13 -9.05 17.52 -17.28
N GLY A 14 -9.92 18.37 -16.72
CA GLY A 14 -10.92 17.95 -15.74
C GLY A 14 -11.86 16.87 -16.28
N ASP A 15 -12.38 17.05 -17.50
CA ASP A 15 -13.26 16.07 -18.15
C ASP A 15 -12.54 14.72 -18.41
N LEU A 16 -11.22 14.74 -18.65
CA LEU A 16 -10.40 13.53 -18.84
C LEU A 16 -10.20 12.79 -17.51
N GLU A 17 -9.94 13.53 -16.42
CA GLU A 17 -9.81 12.96 -15.08
C GLU A 17 -11.10 12.26 -14.63
N ASP A 18 -12.25 12.90 -14.84
CA ASP A 18 -13.56 12.33 -14.48
C ASP A 18 -13.84 11.03 -15.27
N ARG A 19 -13.53 11.00 -16.58
CA ARG A 19 -13.67 9.79 -17.41
C ARG A 19 -12.74 8.66 -16.98
N LEU A 20 -11.53 8.99 -16.52
CA LEU A 20 -10.60 7.99 -16.00
C LEU A 20 -11.11 7.39 -14.69
N VAL A 21 -11.61 8.23 -13.78
CA VAL A 21 -12.21 7.79 -12.51
C VAL A 21 -13.41 6.90 -12.76
N GLU A 22 -14.30 7.28 -13.68
CA GLU A 22 -15.49 6.48 -14.03
C GLU A 22 -15.11 5.12 -14.63
N ARG A 23 -14.11 5.08 -15.52
CA ARG A 23 -13.59 3.82 -16.08
C ARG A 23 -12.95 2.94 -15.00
N MET A 24 -12.21 3.55 -14.07
CA MET A 24 -11.65 2.82 -12.92
C MET A 24 -12.76 2.24 -12.05
N TYR A 25 -13.80 2.99 -11.73
CA TYR A 25 -14.95 2.47 -10.98
C TYR A 25 -15.66 1.33 -11.72
N GLN A 26 -15.82 1.40 -13.05
CA GLN A 26 -16.42 0.30 -13.82
C GLN A 26 -15.56 -0.98 -13.80
N VAL A 27 -14.24 -0.85 -13.79
CA VAL A 27 -13.32 -2.01 -13.73
C VAL A 27 -13.19 -2.56 -12.30
N VAL A 28 -13.23 -1.69 -11.30
CA VAL A 28 -12.99 -2.03 -9.88
C VAL A 28 -14.28 -2.47 -9.18
N ALA A 29 -15.45 -1.91 -9.52
CA ALA A 29 -16.74 -2.24 -8.90
C ALA A 29 -17.15 -3.73 -9.01
N PRO A 30 -16.84 -4.47 -10.10
CA PRO A 30 -17.11 -5.91 -10.18
C PRO A 30 -16.11 -6.76 -9.38
N VAL A 31 -14.89 -6.25 -9.13
CA VAL A 31 -13.80 -6.99 -8.49
C VAL A 31 -13.80 -6.77 -6.98
N LEU A 32 -14.25 -5.61 -6.50
CA LEU A 32 -14.46 -5.42 -5.07
C LEU A 32 -15.74 -6.12 -4.63
N PRO A 33 -15.69 -7.10 -3.72
CA PRO A 33 -16.90 -7.57 -3.06
C PRO A 33 -17.58 -6.35 -2.43
N PRO A 34 -18.92 -6.24 -2.51
CA PRO A 34 -19.63 -5.13 -1.89
C PRO A 34 -19.19 -5.09 -0.44
N ASN A 35 -18.54 -3.99 -0.06
CA ASN A 35 -18.10 -3.75 1.31
C ASN A 35 -19.31 -4.01 2.20
N ARG A 36 -19.34 -5.18 2.84
CA ARG A 36 -20.38 -5.53 3.80
C ARG A 36 -20.34 -4.43 4.84
N GLU A 37 -21.40 -3.62 4.85
CA GLU A 37 -21.63 -2.64 5.88
C GLU A 37 -21.31 -3.27 7.22
N ARG A 38 -20.43 -2.62 7.98
CA ARG A 38 -20.12 -2.99 9.36
C ARG A 38 -21.34 -2.71 10.23
N GLY A 39 -22.41 -3.48 10.03
CA GLY A 39 -23.61 -3.56 10.83
C GLY A 39 -23.73 -4.98 11.41
N LYS A 40 -24.15 -5.09 12.67
CA LYS A 40 -24.36 -6.36 13.37
C LYS A 40 -25.52 -7.12 12.72
N ASN A 41 -25.24 -7.97 11.74
CA ASN A 41 -26.25 -8.90 11.23
C ASN A 41 -26.16 -10.22 12.00
N LYS A 42 -27.31 -10.66 12.53
CA LYS A 42 -27.49 -11.98 13.14
C LYS A 42 -27.18 -13.04 12.08
N VAL A 43 -26.22 -13.90 12.40
CA VAL A 43 -25.88 -15.10 11.63
C VAL A 43 -26.99 -16.13 11.83
N MET A 44 -27.76 -16.42 10.79
CA MET A 44 -28.58 -17.63 10.70
C MET A 44 -27.78 -18.69 9.94
N TYR A 45 -27.48 -19.80 10.60
CA TYR A 45 -26.98 -21.00 9.97
C TYR A 45 -28.15 -21.71 9.29
N ALA A 46 -28.10 -21.80 7.96
CA ALA A 46 -28.81 -22.84 7.21
C ALA A 46 -27.76 -23.87 6.83
N SER A 47 -27.78 -24.99 7.56
CA SER A 47 -27.22 -26.26 7.11
C SER A 47 -28.35 -26.96 6.37
N ASP A 48 -28.15 -27.35 5.11
CA ASP A 48 -28.42 -28.73 4.70
C ASP A 48 -28.04 -29.03 3.25
N SER A 49 -27.56 -30.28 3.14
CA SER A 49 -27.65 -31.21 2.01
C SER A 49 -26.75 -31.00 0.79
N ASP A 50 -25.70 -31.83 0.78
CA ASP A 50 -25.19 -32.65 -0.32
C ASP A 50 -25.82 -32.43 -1.70
N GLU A 51 -24.98 -32.12 -2.68
CA GLU A 51 -25.00 -32.81 -3.98
C GLU A 51 -23.69 -32.62 -4.74
N ALA A 52 -23.11 -33.77 -5.12
CA ALA A 52 -21.83 -33.91 -5.79
C ALA A 52 -21.90 -33.50 -7.26
N LEU A 53 -20.97 -32.64 -7.70
CA LEU A 53 -20.54 -32.62 -9.09
C LEU A 53 -19.01 -32.51 -9.17
N SER A 54 -18.42 -33.63 -9.57
CA SER A 54 -17.01 -33.77 -9.91
C SER A 54 -16.67 -32.99 -11.18
N ALA A 55 -16.00 -31.86 -11.05
CA ALA A 55 -15.23 -31.25 -12.13
C ALA A 55 -13.76 -31.17 -11.68
N ARG A 56 -12.96 -32.06 -12.26
CA ARG A 56 -11.52 -32.15 -12.08
C ARG A 56 -10.88 -30.93 -12.76
N ILE A 57 -10.70 -29.84 -12.01
CA ILE A 57 -9.91 -28.68 -12.44
C ILE A 57 -8.70 -28.55 -11.51
N GLU A 58 -7.57 -28.61 -12.18
CA GLU A 58 -6.19 -28.62 -11.76
C GLU A 58 -5.80 -27.36 -10.97
N GLY A 59 -5.10 -27.56 -9.84
CA GLY A 59 -4.23 -26.57 -9.19
C GLY A 59 -4.89 -25.28 -8.68
N SER A 60 -5.85 -25.37 -7.76
CA SER A 60 -6.49 -24.19 -7.18
C SER A 60 -5.68 -23.56 -6.02
N ASP A 61 -5.22 -22.32 -6.21
CA ASP A 61 -4.55 -21.43 -5.23
C ASP A 61 -5.39 -21.07 -3.97
N THR A 62 -6.51 -21.76 -3.75
CA THR A 62 -7.43 -21.53 -2.62
C THR A 62 -6.90 -22.06 -1.29
N SER A 63 -5.85 -22.90 -1.29
CA SER A 63 -5.25 -23.45 -0.07
C SER A 63 -4.50 -22.40 0.76
N VAL A 64 -3.89 -21.40 0.10
CA VAL A 64 -3.09 -20.37 0.76
C VAL A 64 -3.97 -19.44 1.57
N THR A 65 -5.12 -19.03 1.02
CA THR A 65 -6.07 -18.14 1.71
C THR A 65 -6.71 -18.81 2.93
N GLN A 66 -7.03 -20.11 2.84
CA GLN A 66 -7.56 -20.88 3.98
C GLN A 66 -6.53 -21.00 5.12
N LYS A 67 -5.24 -21.20 4.78
CA LYS A 67 -4.15 -21.27 5.76
C LYS A 67 -3.89 -19.91 6.45
N LEU A 68 -4.09 -18.79 5.76
CA LEU A 68 -3.99 -17.46 6.35
C LEU A 68 -5.17 -17.15 7.28
N ASN A 69 -6.38 -17.60 6.93
CA ASN A 69 -7.56 -17.42 7.79
C ASN A 69 -7.40 -18.15 9.13
N THR A 70 -7.01 -19.42 9.11
CA THR A 70 -6.80 -20.21 10.34
C THR A 70 -5.68 -19.63 11.23
N LYS A 71 -4.63 -19.05 10.63
CA LYS A 71 -3.59 -18.35 11.39
C LYS A 71 -4.08 -17.03 11.99
N THR A 72 -4.92 -16.29 11.27
CA THR A 72 -5.42 -14.98 11.72
C THR A 72 -6.45 -15.13 12.84
N GLU A 73 -7.25 -16.19 12.83
CA GLU A 73 -8.19 -16.52 13.90
C GLU A 73 -7.47 -16.73 15.26
N ARG A 74 -6.26 -17.29 15.24
CA ARG A 74 -5.41 -17.42 16.44
C ARG A 74 -4.81 -16.10 16.93
N LEU A 75 -4.86 -15.03 16.12
CA LEU A 75 -4.38 -13.69 16.49
C LEU A 75 -5.49 -12.80 17.07
N CYS A 76 -6.73 -13.30 17.15
CA CYS A 76 -7.80 -12.58 17.84
C CYS A 76 -7.50 -12.52 19.34
N ILE A 77 -6.97 -11.36 19.76
CA ILE A 77 -6.79 -11.04 21.18
C ILE A 77 -8.18 -10.86 21.79
N SER A 78 -8.70 -11.95 22.38
CA SER A 78 -9.99 -11.97 23.09
C SER A 78 -9.95 -11.17 24.39
N GLU A 79 -8.76 -10.94 24.93
CA GLU A 79 -8.56 -10.31 26.22
C GLU A 79 -7.96 -8.92 26.07
N LYS A 80 -8.79 -7.89 26.28
CA LYS A 80 -8.29 -6.52 26.45
C LYS A 80 -7.54 -6.46 27.77
N ARG A 81 -6.21 -6.49 27.71
CA ARG A 81 -5.36 -6.21 28.87
C ARG A 81 -5.82 -4.91 29.52
N LYS A 82 -6.16 -4.98 30.80
CA LYS A 82 -6.39 -3.77 31.60
C LYS A 82 -5.09 -2.98 31.58
N ARG A 83 -5.18 -1.70 31.21
CA ARG A 83 -4.06 -0.76 31.32
C ARG A 83 -3.52 -0.90 32.75
N GLY A 84 -2.24 -1.23 32.91
CA GLY A 84 -1.63 -1.39 34.23
C GLY A 84 -1.78 -0.12 35.06
N ALA A 85 -1.53 -0.23 36.37
CA ALA A 85 -1.51 0.93 37.26
C ALA A 85 -0.65 2.05 36.65
N GLU A 86 -1.16 3.27 36.61
CA GLU A 86 -0.43 4.39 36.01
C GLU A 86 0.95 4.51 36.67
N PRO A 87 2.04 4.56 35.87
CA PRO A 87 3.36 4.75 36.42
C PRO A 87 3.40 6.08 37.16
N VAL A 88 3.69 6.02 38.46
CA VAL A 88 3.91 7.19 39.30
C VAL A 88 5.25 7.80 38.87
N PHE A 89 5.20 8.88 38.11
CA PHE A 89 6.40 9.65 37.79
C PHE A 89 6.80 10.44 39.02
N GLU A 90 7.89 10.04 39.67
CA GLU A 90 8.42 10.69 40.89
C GLU A 90 8.99 12.08 40.61
N GLU A 91 9.34 12.37 39.36
CA GLU A 91 9.80 13.69 38.94
C GLU A 91 8.65 14.48 38.30
N PRO A 92 8.38 15.72 38.75
CA PRO A 92 7.43 16.60 38.07
C PRO A 92 7.99 16.91 36.68
N SER A 93 7.53 16.14 35.69
CA SER A 93 7.80 16.38 34.27
C SER A 93 7.57 17.87 34.01
N PRO A 94 8.58 18.60 33.50
CA PRO A 94 8.51 20.04 33.38
C PRO A 94 7.24 20.41 32.61
N PRO A 95 6.45 21.38 33.12
CA PRO A 95 5.20 21.77 32.50
C PRO A 95 5.51 22.19 31.08
N MET A 96 5.02 21.41 30.13
CA MET A 96 5.27 21.63 28.72
C MET A 96 4.64 22.98 28.34
N GLU A 97 5.49 24.00 28.16
CA GLU A 97 5.09 25.34 27.73
C GLU A 97 4.53 25.26 26.31
N LEU A 98 3.25 24.90 26.20
CA LEU A 98 2.55 24.92 24.93
C LEU A 98 2.30 26.38 24.56
N PRO A 99 2.70 26.82 23.36
CA PRO A 99 2.41 28.16 22.90
C PRO A 99 0.91 28.42 22.96
N ALA A 100 0.52 29.59 23.49
CA ALA A 100 -0.87 29.95 23.70
C ALA A 100 -1.70 29.64 22.44
N LYS A 101 -2.69 28.74 22.58
CA LYS A 101 -3.59 28.34 21.50
C LYS A 101 -4.17 29.60 20.87
N ARG A 102 -3.69 29.95 19.67
CA ARG A 102 -4.30 30.99 18.83
C ARG A 102 -5.67 30.50 18.42
N THR A 103 -6.67 30.76 19.24
CA THR A 103 -8.05 30.69 18.82
C THR A 103 -8.20 31.70 17.68
N PRO A 104 -8.58 31.28 16.46
CA PRO A 104 -8.89 32.23 15.41
C PRO A 104 -10.03 33.10 15.96
N LYS A 105 -9.78 34.40 16.08
CA LYS A 105 -10.81 35.38 16.46
C LYS A 105 -11.97 35.18 15.50
N ARG A 106 -13.01 34.48 15.96
CA ARG A 106 -14.30 34.42 15.27
C ARG A 106 -14.82 35.85 15.30
N GLY A 107 -14.51 36.61 14.26
CA GLY A 107 -15.24 37.83 13.97
C GLY A 107 -16.72 37.49 13.99
N ILE A 108 -17.51 38.35 14.62
CA ILE A 108 -18.97 38.26 14.69
C ILE A 108 -19.51 38.43 13.26
N LEU A 109 -19.40 37.37 12.47
CA LEU A 109 -20.18 37.23 11.25
C LEU A 109 -21.53 36.72 11.73
N LYS A 110 -22.47 37.66 11.79
CA LYS A 110 -23.89 37.39 12.00
C LYS A 110 -24.28 36.15 11.17
N PRO A 111 -25.05 35.20 11.69
CA PRO A 111 -25.55 34.09 10.90
C PRO A 111 -26.45 34.66 9.80
N VAL A 112 -25.86 34.86 8.63
CA VAL A 112 -26.60 35.21 7.42
C VAL A 112 -27.40 33.96 7.11
N LYS A 113 -28.72 34.07 7.28
CA LYS A 113 -29.70 33.03 6.97
C LYS A 113 -29.46 32.54 5.54
N LEU A 114 -28.79 31.39 5.39
CA LEU A 114 -28.66 30.69 4.12
C LEU A 114 -29.99 30.00 3.80
N THR A 115 -31.03 30.79 3.59
CA THR A 115 -32.26 30.29 2.96
C THR A 115 -31.98 30.15 1.47
N ARG A 116 -31.56 28.93 1.11
CA ARG A 116 -32.12 28.12 0.03
C ARG A 116 -32.92 28.92 -1.02
N ARG A 117 -32.25 29.34 -2.10
CA ARG A 117 -32.88 29.46 -3.43
C ARG A 117 -31.83 29.25 -4.51
N LEU A 118 -31.51 27.97 -4.73
CA LEU A 118 -30.93 27.48 -5.98
C LEU A 118 -31.97 27.69 -7.08
N THR A 119 -31.92 28.83 -7.77
CA THR A 119 -32.63 29.00 -9.03
C THR A 119 -31.82 29.81 -10.03
N ARG A 120 -31.24 29.07 -10.97
CA ARG A 120 -31.24 29.32 -12.43
C ARG A 120 -30.35 30.45 -12.96
N SER A 121 -29.34 29.99 -13.70
CA SER A 121 -28.65 30.63 -14.82
C SER A 121 -29.42 31.73 -15.56
N LYS A 122 -28.84 32.93 -15.69
CA LYS A 122 -28.85 33.71 -16.93
C LYS A 122 -27.60 34.58 -17.05
N SER A 123 -26.85 34.35 -18.11
CA SER A 123 -25.90 35.27 -18.71
C SER A 123 -26.59 36.59 -19.06
N LYS A 124 -26.03 37.73 -18.64
CA LYS A 124 -26.22 38.99 -19.36
C LYS A 124 -24.93 39.82 -19.31
N LYS A 125 -24.39 40.00 -20.51
CA LYS A 125 -23.25 40.85 -20.85
C LYS A 125 -23.81 42.24 -21.15
N ALA A 126 -23.47 43.22 -20.32
CA ALA A 126 -23.56 44.67 -20.53
C ALA A 126 -23.03 45.26 -19.21
N GLY A 127 -21.92 45.99 -19.12
CA GLY A 127 -21.49 47.11 -19.94
C GLY A 127 -21.14 48.23 -18.96
N GLY A 128 -19.99 48.89 -19.16
CA GLY A 128 -19.51 49.99 -18.31
C GLY A 128 -18.79 49.46 -17.07
N GLY A 129 -17.51 49.74 -16.83
CA GLY A 129 -16.84 51.01 -17.02
C GLY A 129 -16.28 51.41 -15.65
N LEU A 130 -15.09 51.99 -15.65
CA LEU A 130 -14.38 52.57 -14.51
C LEU A 130 -13.55 51.57 -13.67
N THR A 131 -12.30 51.47 -14.10
CA THR A 131 -11.12 51.27 -13.27
C THR A 131 -11.22 51.94 -11.89
N PRO A 132 -10.85 51.23 -10.81
CA PRO A 132 -10.17 51.84 -9.69
C PRO A 132 -8.68 51.52 -9.82
N THR A 133 -7.93 52.54 -10.22
CA THR A 133 -6.49 52.62 -10.05
C THR A 133 -6.20 52.49 -8.56
N THR A 134 -5.83 51.29 -8.12
CA THR A 134 -5.42 51.08 -6.73
C THR A 134 -3.95 50.70 -6.72
N ASN A 135 -3.19 51.68 -6.24
CA ASN A 135 -1.77 51.64 -6.01
C ASN A 135 -1.37 50.33 -5.32
N LYS A 136 -0.44 49.61 -5.95
CA LYS A 136 0.25 48.45 -5.37
C LYS A 136 1.03 48.92 -4.14
N LYS A 137 0.40 48.91 -2.97
CA LYS A 137 1.13 48.82 -1.71
C LYS A 137 1.63 47.38 -1.64
N ASN A 138 2.94 47.21 -1.76
CA ASN A 138 3.61 45.96 -1.44
C ASN A 138 3.39 45.70 0.05
N ILE A 139 2.30 45.01 0.38
CA ILE A 139 2.13 44.43 1.70
C ILE A 139 3.19 43.34 1.77
N ALA A 140 4.27 43.65 2.48
CA ALA A 140 5.23 42.67 2.94
C ALA A 140 4.51 41.71 3.88
N THR A 141 3.82 40.72 3.31
CA THR A 141 3.49 39.50 4.03
C THR A 141 4.83 38.91 4.47
N PRO A 142 5.08 38.75 5.78
CA PRO A 142 6.22 37.97 6.22
C PRO A 142 5.98 36.56 5.69
N ILE A 143 6.71 36.22 4.63
CA ILE A 143 6.89 34.86 4.17
C ILE A 143 7.47 34.15 5.38
N SER A 144 6.59 33.51 6.15
CA SER A 144 6.99 32.61 7.22
C SER A 144 7.93 31.64 6.54
N LYS A 145 9.17 31.59 7.01
CA LYS A 145 10.23 30.67 6.59
C LYS A 145 9.79 29.25 6.90
N ARG A 146 8.76 28.76 6.24
CA ARG A 146 8.41 27.35 6.22
C ARG A 146 9.31 26.77 5.15
N ARG A 147 10.56 26.54 5.56
CA ARG A 147 11.40 25.53 4.93
C ARG A 147 10.52 24.28 4.89
N THR A 148 9.96 23.98 3.74
CA THR A 148 9.64 22.60 3.40
C THR A 148 10.94 21.84 3.59
N PRO A 149 11.02 20.89 4.54
CA PRO A 149 12.09 19.93 4.46
C PRO A 149 11.87 19.20 3.15
N THR A 150 12.75 19.48 2.19
CA THR A 150 13.09 18.53 1.15
C THR A 150 13.56 17.28 1.89
N HIS A 151 12.61 16.44 2.30
CA HIS A 151 12.91 15.08 2.69
C HIS A 151 13.36 14.39 1.40
N SER A 152 14.67 14.39 1.15
CA SER A 152 15.27 13.15 0.70
C SER A 152 14.80 12.07 1.68
N PRO A 153 14.24 10.94 1.22
CA PRO A 153 13.95 9.84 2.12
C PRO A 153 15.27 9.14 2.43
N THR A 154 16.15 9.83 3.17
CA THR A 154 17.16 9.15 3.97
C THR A 154 16.46 8.82 5.29
N CYS A 155 15.68 7.74 5.28
CA CYS A 155 15.11 7.17 6.50
C CYS A 155 16.26 6.68 7.38
N PRO A 156 16.38 7.13 8.65
CA PRO A 156 17.14 6.41 9.65
C PRO A 156 16.20 5.34 10.22
N SER A 157 15.87 4.34 9.41
CA SER A 157 15.23 3.12 9.91
C SER A 157 16.24 1.99 9.81
N ALA A 158 17.16 1.96 10.78
CA ALA A 158 17.76 0.72 11.26
C ALA A 158 16.71 -0.16 11.99
N ALA A 159 15.43 -0.06 11.63
CA ALA A 159 14.45 -1.06 11.93
C ALA A 159 14.86 -2.28 11.12
N VAL A 160 15.02 -3.40 11.80
CA VAL A 160 15.42 -4.71 11.29
C VAL A 160 14.55 -5.06 10.08
N LEU A 161 14.97 -4.62 8.89
CA LEU A 161 14.46 -5.14 7.64
C LEU A 161 14.88 -6.60 7.63
N THR A 162 13.89 -7.49 7.54
CA THR A 162 14.14 -8.90 7.26
C THR A 162 15.15 -8.99 6.11
N PRO A 163 16.12 -9.92 6.15
CA PRO A 163 17.16 -10.02 5.11
C PRO A 163 16.59 -10.02 3.68
N SER A 164 15.37 -10.57 3.51
CA SER A 164 14.59 -10.57 2.28
C SER A 164 14.15 -9.18 1.78
N ALA A 165 13.76 -8.26 2.68
CA ALA A 165 13.38 -6.89 2.30
C ALA A 165 14.60 -6.06 1.85
N LYS A 166 15.77 -6.29 2.46
CA LYS A 166 17.04 -5.66 2.03
C LYS A 166 17.45 -6.11 0.63
N GLY A 167 17.32 -7.41 0.33
CA GLY A 167 17.61 -7.96 -1.00
C GLY A 167 16.67 -7.44 -2.09
N THR A 168 15.39 -7.23 -1.77
CA THR A 168 14.41 -6.72 -2.74
C THR A 168 14.67 -5.27 -3.14
N LEU A 169 15.03 -4.43 -2.17
CA LEU A 169 15.38 -3.03 -2.45
C LEU A 169 16.68 -2.94 -3.25
N ALA A 170 17.70 -3.76 -2.94
CA ALA A 170 18.94 -3.85 -3.70
C ALA A 170 18.69 -4.28 -5.17
N ARG A 171 17.85 -5.30 -5.39
CA ARG A 171 17.41 -5.73 -6.73
C ARG A 171 16.79 -4.58 -7.52
N LEU A 172 15.88 -3.82 -6.89
CA LEU A 172 15.20 -2.70 -7.54
C LEU A 172 16.18 -1.58 -7.92
N HIS A 173 17.12 -1.23 -7.04
CA HIS A 173 18.13 -0.21 -7.34
C HIS A 173 19.04 -0.63 -8.49
N TYR A 174 19.51 -1.87 -8.47
CA TYR A 174 20.33 -2.42 -9.54
C TYR A 174 19.59 -2.41 -10.89
N ARG A 175 18.35 -2.91 -10.94
CA ARG A 175 17.53 -2.87 -12.15
C ARG A 175 17.37 -1.44 -12.68
N ASN A 176 17.10 -0.48 -11.81
CA ASN A 176 16.96 0.93 -12.19
C ASN A 176 18.26 1.55 -12.72
N GLU A 177 19.41 1.11 -12.23
CA GLU A 177 20.72 1.54 -12.72
C GLU A 177 20.98 0.99 -14.12
N VAL A 178 20.77 -0.31 -14.32
CA VAL A 178 20.89 -0.97 -15.64
C VAL A 178 19.94 -0.32 -16.66
N LEU A 179 18.70 -0.03 -16.30
CA LEU A 179 17.75 0.66 -17.18
C LEU A 179 18.26 2.05 -17.63
N LYS A 180 18.97 2.78 -16.77
CA LYS A 180 19.52 4.11 -17.13
C LYS A 180 20.67 3.98 -18.12
N GLU A 181 21.55 3.01 -17.93
CA GLU A 181 22.67 2.72 -18.84
C GLU A 181 22.14 2.31 -20.22
N LEU A 182 21.23 1.33 -20.26
CA LEU A 182 20.67 0.81 -21.50
C LEU A 182 19.83 1.85 -22.27
N LYS A 183 19.21 2.80 -21.57
CA LYS A 183 18.43 3.88 -22.21
C LYS A 183 19.29 4.80 -23.07
N THR A 184 20.57 5.00 -22.70
CA THR A 184 21.48 5.86 -23.46
C THR A 184 22.08 5.19 -24.69
N LEU A 185 21.94 3.86 -24.81
CA LEU A 185 22.48 3.09 -25.92
C LEU A 185 21.62 3.20 -27.18
N ASP A 186 22.29 3.07 -28.32
CA ASP A 186 21.64 3.01 -29.62
C ASP A 186 21.07 1.62 -29.89
N ALA A 187 20.18 1.52 -30.89
CA ALA A 187 19.51 0.27 -31.22
C ALA A 187 20.49 -0.84 -31.65
N THR A 188 21.59 -0.46 -32.31
CA THR A 188 22.65 -1.38 -32.75
C THR A 188 23.41 -2.00 -31.59
N GLU A 189 23.73 -1.19 -30.58
CA GLU A 189 24.40 -1.63 -29.35
C GLU A 189 23.49 -2.55 -28.53
N LEU A 190 22.22 -2.20 -28.38
CA LEU A 190 21.24 -3.05 -27.72
C LEU A 190 21.07 -4.40 -28.42
N GLN A 191 21.10 -4.44 -29.75
CA GLN A 191 21.09 -5.69 -30.51
C GLN A 191 22.34 -6.54 -30.26
N CYS A 192 23.52 -5.94 -30.16
CA CYS A 192 24.74 -6.66 -29.78
C CYS A 192 24.60 -7.27 -28.39
N ILE A 193 24.16 -6.49 -27.40
CA ILE A 193 23.94 -6.96 -26.04
C ILE A 193 22.92 -8.10 -26.00
N CYS A 194 21.81 -7.99 -26.74
CA CYS A 194 20.81 -9.07 -26.81
C CYS A 194 21.41 -10.36 -27.39
N ARG A 195 22.23 -10.27 -28.45
CA ARG A 195 22.92 -11.45 -29.02
C ARG A 195 23.92 -12.07 -28.06
N GLU A 196 24.68 -11.25 -27.33
CA GLU A 196 25.66 -11.70 -26.34
C GLU A 196 25.00 -12.38 -25.14
N GLU A 197 23.84 -11.86 -24.71
CA GLU A 197 23.07 -12.41 -23.59
C GLU A 197 22.10 -13.54 -24.01
N GLY A 198 21.95 -13.81 -25.31
CA GLY A 198 21.06 -14.85 -25.83
C GLY A 198 19.58 -14.47 -25.83
N LEU A 199 19.27 -13.17 -25.81
CA LEU A 199 17.91 -12.63 -25.82
C LEU A 199 17.45 -12.27 -27.25
N HIS A 200 16.15 -12.39 -27.51
CA HIS A 200 15.56 -11.97 -28.78
C HIS A 200 15.37 -10.44 -28.80
N TYR A 201 15.70 -9.81 -29.92
CA TYR A 201 15.52 -8.36 -30.07
C TYR A 201 14.24 -8.07 -30.87
N ASP A 202 13.18 -7.65 -30.19
CA ASP A 202 11.91 -7.23 -30.82
C ASP A 202 11.82 -5.72 -30.99
N LYS A 203 11.62 -4.99 -29.89
CA LYS A 203 11.54 -3.52 -29.86
C LYS A 203 12.56 -2.98 -28.89
N LYS A 204 13.02 -1.75 -29.14
CA LYS A 204 14.02 -1.08 -28.29
C LYS A 204 13.63 -1.09 -26.82
N ILE A 205 12.36 -0.78 -26.52
CA ILE A 205 11.87 -0.71 -25.13
C ILE A 205 11.79 -2.10 -24.49
N ASP A 206 11.27 -3.09 -25.22
CA ASP A 206 11.12 -4.46 -24.72
C ASP A 206 12.49 -5.08 -24.45
N ALA A 207 13.44 -4.94 -25.38
CA ALA A 207 14.82 -5.40 -25.23
C ALA A 207 15.54 -4.78 -24.01
N ILE A 208 15.30 -3.50 -23.70
CA ILE A 208 15.87 -2.84 -22.52
C ILE A 208 15.35 -3.50 -21.23
N PHE A 209 14.06 -3.82 -21.17
CA PHE A 209 13.47 -4.48 -20.01
C PHE A 209 13.96 -5.92 -19.87
N ASP A 210 14.00 -6.68 -20.96
CA ASP A 210 14.46 -8.08 -20.96
C ASP A 210 15.92 -8.20 -20.51
N VAL A 211 16.81 -7.34 -21.03
CA VAL A 211 18.22 -7.28 -20.59
C VAL A 211 18.33 -6.88 -19.12
N ALA A 212 17.56 -5.88 -18.67
CA ALA A 212 17.60 -5.44 -17.28
C ALA A 212 17.14 -6.54 -16.32
N ASP A 213 16.09 -7.29 -16.70
CA ASP A 213 15.59 -8.41 -15.92
C ASP A 213 16.58 -9.57 -15.93
N HIS A 214 17.11 -9.96 -17.08
CA HIS A 214 18.12 -11.01 -17.20
C HIS A 214 19.37 -10.72 -16.36
N ARG A 215 19.90 -9.49 -16.39
CA ARG A 215 21.04 -9.09 -15.55
C ARG A 215 20.71 -9.10 -14.06
N THR A 216 19.50 -8.69 -13.69
CA THR A 216 19.04 -8.69 -12.30
C THR A 216 18.88 -10.12 -11.79
N GLU A 217 18.32 -11.02 -12.59
CA GLU A 217 18.20 -12.44 -12.29
C GLU A 217 19.57 -13.13 -12.23
N ARG A 218 20.49 -12.78 -13.12
CA ARG A 218 21.86 -13.31 -13.06
C ARG A 218 22.61 -12.89 -11.80
N THR A 219 22.38 -11.67 -11.31
CA THR A 219 23.04 -11.11 -10.13
C THR A 219 22.39 -11.57 -8.83
N PHE A 220 21.06 -11.66 -8.78
CA PHE A 220 20.30 -11.89 -7.54
C PHE A 220 19.45 -13.18 -7.54
N GLY A 221 19.26 -13.83 -8.68
CA GLY A 221 18.46 -15.05 -8.84
C GLY A 221 19.05 -16.24 -8.07
N GLY A 222 20.38 -16.30 -7.93
CA GLY A 222 21.04 -17.29 -7.07
C GLY A 222 20.78 -17.12 -5.57
N SER A 223 20.32 -15.94 -5.12
CA SER A 223 20.06 -15.65 -3.71
C SER A 223 18.60 -15.92 -3.29
N SER A 224 17.70 -16.14 -4.25
CA SER A 224 16.25 -16.14 -4.01
C SER A 224 15.61 -17.52 -3.80
N ALA A 225 16.32 -18.62 -4.07
CA ALA A 225 15.70 -19.96 -4.12
C ALA A 225 16.07 -20.90 -2.95
N GLY A 226 16.90 -20.48 -1.99
CA GLY A 226 17.55 -21.42 -1.06
C GLY A 226 17.29 -21.28 0.44
N ASN A 227 16.58 -20.24 0.90
CA ASN A 227 16.31 -20.06 2.33
C ASN A 227 14.82 -20.21 2.66
N VAL A 228 14.23 -21.33 2.23
CA VAL A 228 13.18 -21.93 3.05
C VAL A 228 13.93 -22.63 4.18
N GLU A 229 14.15 -21.93 5.29
CA GLU A 229 14.42 -22.60 6.57
C GLU A 229 13.19 -23.49 6.83
N VAL A 230 13.28 -24.72 6.36
CA VAL A 230 12.51 -25.83 6.92
C VAL A 230 12.99 -25.91 8.36
N ILE A 231 12.25 -25.27 9.26
CA ILE A 231 12.33 -25.56 10.69
C ILE A 231 12.05 -27.07 10.77
N LYS A 232 13.10 -27.88 10.92
CA LYS A 232 12.98 -29.26 11.36
C LYS A 232 12.35 -29.17 12.75
N VAL A 233 11.04 -29.34 12.80
CA VAL A 233 10.37 -29.71 14.04
C VAL A 233 10.77 -31.15 14.23
N ASP A 234 11.90 -31.37 14.91
CA ASP A 234 12.23 -32.68 15.44
C ASP A 234 11.06 -33.05 16.36
N ALA A 235 10.24 -33.98 15.87
CA ALA A 235 9.24 -34.64 16.66
C ALA A 235 9.98 -35.37 17.79
N PHE A 236 9.84 -34.85 19.01
CA PHE A 236 10.05 -35.62 20.22
C PHE A 236 8.93 -36.67 20.28
N GLU A 237 9.10 -37.76 19.53
CA GLU A 237 8.58 -39.05 19.97
C GLU A 237 9.65 -39.67 20.86
N ASP A 238 9.24 -40.04 22.06
CA ASP A 238 9.54 -41.33 22.70
C ASP A 238 9.74 -41.14 24.20
N LEU A 239 8.74 -41.56 24.97
CA LEU A 239 8.95 -42.44 26.13
C LEU A 239 7.65 -43.22 26.33
N GLY A 240 7.57 -44.33 25.60
CA GLY A 240 6.74 -45.46 25.99
C GLY A 240 7.24 -46.05 27.32
N GLY A 241 6.29 -46.38 28.19
CA GLY A 241 6.51 -47.10 29.43
C GLY A 241 5.30 -47.95 29.74
N ASP A 242 5.09 -48.99 28.93
CA ASP A 242 4.16 -50.09 29.26
C ASP A 242 4.97 -51.19 29.95
N GLU A 243 4.85 -51.24 31.27
CA GLU A 243 5.39 -52.30 32.12
C GLU A 243 4.44 -53.50 32.06
N SER A 244 4.70 -54.42 31.14
CA SER A 244 4.01 -55.71 31.07
C SER A 244 4.51 -56.64 32.18
N VAL A 245 3.62 -56.89 33.13
CA VAL A 245 3.67 -57.90 34.18
C VAL A 245 3.79 -59.31 33.58
N GLU A 246 4.82 -60.06 33.95
CA GLU A 246 4.97 -61.48 33.63
C GLU A 246 4.58 -62.35 34.84
N PRO A 247 3.65 -63.33 34.70
CA PRO A 247 3.31 -64.24 35.78
C PRO A 247 4.19 -65.51 35.77
N ALA A 248 4.80 -65.79 36.93
CA ALA A 248 5.46 -67.05 37.20
C ALA A 248 4.43 -68.20 37.32
N ALA A 249 4.53 -69.20 36.43
CA ALA A 249 3.93 -70.51 36.59
C ALA A 249 5.03 -71.56 36.36
N GLY A 250 5.20 -72.46 37.34
CA GLY A 250 6.28 -73.44 37.38
C GLY A 250 6.04 -74.71 36.57
N GLY A 251 6.94 -75.69 36.76
CA GLY A 251 6.77 -77.07 36.34
C GLY A 251 8.08 -77.83 36.14
N ASP A 252 8.34 -78.78 37.05
CA ASP A 252 9.04 -80.08 36.95
C ASP A 252 10.31 -80.25 36.09
N VAL A 253 11.40 -80.77 36.67
CA VAL A 253 11.72 -82.23 36.83
C VAL A 253 12.78 -82.40 37.92
#